data_AF-A0A4Y2H419-F1
#
_entry.id   AF-A0A4Y2H419-F1
#
_cell.length_a   1.000
_cell.length_b   1.000
_cell.length_c   1.000
_cell.angle_alpha   90.00
_cell.angle_beta   90.00
_cell.angle_gamma   90.00
#
_symmetry.space_group_name_H-M   'P 1'
#
loop_
_entity.id
_entity.type
_entity.pdbx_description
1 polymer ?
#
loop_
_entity_poly.entity_id
_entity_poly.type
_entity_poly.pdbx_seq_one_letter_code
_entity_poly.pdbx_strand_id
1 'polypeptide(L)'
;MSRRNHLHDEMRWRALGMLQAGARQSAVVRELNVHRSVIHRLWNHYQRDQNASRRLGSGRRRITTTADDRYLLQCAKSRRTLTGLTLTGVAALGCRRKVHVPPNCVA
;
A
#
# COMPACT_ATOMS: atom_id res chain seq x y z
N MET A 1 -11.88 1.51 13.33
CA MET A 1 -11.66 0.34 12.45
C MET A 1 -12.44 0.54 11.15
N SER A 2 -11.77 0.59 9.99
CA SER A 2 -12.48 0.74 8.70
C SER A 2 -12.80 -0.64 8.14
N ARG A 3 -14.06 -1.11 8.28
CA ARG A 3 -14.56 -2.28 7.53
C ARG A 3 -14.49 -1.96 6.04
N ARG A 4 -13.52 -2.53 5.33
CA ARG A 4 -13.45 -2.46 3.88
C ARG A 4 -14.36 -3.56 3.32
N ASN A 5 -15.60 -3.20 3.02
CA ASN A 5 -16.50 -4.06 2.26
C ASN A 5 -15.94 -4.15 0.84
N HIS A 6 -15.45 -5.33 0.48
CA HIS A 6 -14.87 -5.57 -0.84
C HIS A 6 -16.00 -5.87 -1.81
N LEU A 7 -16.13 -5.04 -2.84
CA LEU A 7 -16.97 -5.35 -3.99
C LEU A 7 -16.24 -6.40 -4.85
N HIS A 8 -16.96 -7.42 -5.33
CA HIS A 8 -16.38 -8.43 -6.22
C HIS A 8 -15.82 -7.76 -7.48
N ASP A 9 -14.66 -8.20 -7.96
CA ASP A 9 -13.98 -7.53 -9.08
C ASP A 9 -14.84 -7.56 -10.37
N GLU A 10 -15.65 -8.60 -10.56
CA GLU A 10 -16.63 -8.68 -11.66
C GLU A 10 -17.68 -7.55 -11.63
N MET A 11 -18.28 -7.31 -10.45
CA MET A 11 -19.25 -6.22 -10.26
C MET A 11 -18.57 -4.86 -10.46
N ARG A 12 -17.29 -4.77 -10.13
CA ARG A 12 -16.48 -3.56 -10.28
C ARG A 12 -16.28 -3.21 -11.76
N TRP A 13 -15.90 -4.19 -12.57
CA TRP A 13 -15.75 -4.01 -14.03
C TRP A 13 -17.09 -3.73 -14.71
N ARG A 14 -18.17 -4.42 -14.30
CA ARG A 14 -19.52 -4.18 -14.84
C ARG A 14 -20.03 -2.77 -14.51
N ALA A 15 -19.84 -2.31 -13.26
CA ALA A 15 -20.17 -0.95 -12.86
C ALA A 15 -19.39 0.11 -13.66
N LEU A 16 -18.09 -0.11 -13.86
CA LEU A 16 -17.25 0.81 -14.63
C LEU A 16 -17.63 0.84 -16.10
N GLY A 17 -17.93 -0.30 -16.72
CA GLY A 17 -18.41 -0.36 -18.11
C GLY A 17 -19.67 0.48 -18.33
N MET A 18 -20.64 0.39 -17.39
CA MET A 18 -21.85 1.22 -17.44
C MET A 18 -21.56 2.71 -17.26
N LEU A 19 -20.71 3.06 -16.29
CA LEU A 19 -20.34 4.46 -16.04
C LEU A 19 -19.58 5.08 -17.21
N GLN A 20 -18.72 4.30 -17.87
CA GLN A 20 -17.98 4.71 -19.06
C GLN A 20 -18.90 4.86 -20.29
N ALA A 21 -19.96 4.06 -20.38
CA ALA A 21 -21.04 4.22 -21.36
C ALA A 21 -21.98 5.41 -21.07
N GLY A 22 -21.70 6.22 -20.03
CA GLY A 22 -22.48 7.40 -19.69
C GLY A 22 -23.71 7.12 -18.82
N ALA A 23 -23.85 5.91 -18.26
CA ALA A 23 -24.97 5.60 -17.37
C ALA A 23 -24.91 6.43 -16.09
N ARG A 24 -26.07 6.88 -15.62
CA ARG A 24 -26.18 7.60 -14.34
C ARG A 24 -25.84 6.66 -13.18
N GLN A 25 -25.10 7.16 -12.18
CA GLN A 25 -24.74 6.37 -10.98
C GLN A 25 -25.96 5.73 -10.29
N SER A 26 -27.13 6.37 -10.33
CA SER A 26 -28.38 5.84 -9.77
C SER A 26 -28.90 4.60 -10.52
N ALA A 27 -28.69 4.52 -11.83
CA ALA A 27 -29.04 3.35 -12.63
C ALA A 27 -28.12 2.17 -12.28
N VAL A 28 -26.81 2.42 -12.19
CA VAL A 28 -25.80 1.41 -11.80
C VAL A 28 -26.06 0.84 -10.40
N VAL A 29 -26.46 1.70 -9.46
CA VAL A 29 -26.85 1.29 -8.09
C VAL A 29 -28.05 0.34 -8.10
N ARG A 30 -29.08 0.64 -8.91
CA ARG A 30 -30.28 -0.18 -9.02
C ARG A 30 -30.00 -1.51 -9.73
N GLU A 31 -29.20 -1.49 -10.79
CA GLU A 31 -28.89 -2.69 -11.57
C GLU A 31 -28.01 -3.68 -10.81
N LEU A 32 -27.02 -3.18 -10.06
CA LEU A 32 -26.09 -4.03 -9.31
C LEU A 32 -26.52 -4.25 -7.86
N ASN A 33 -27.63 -3.66 -7.41
CA ASN A 33 -28.13 -3.66 -6.04
C ASN A 33 -27.03 -3.31 -4.99
N VAL A 34 -26.14 -2.37 -5.33
CA VAL A 34 -25.00 -1.97 -4.48
C VAL A 34 -25.23 -0.58 -3.92
N HIS A 35 -24.82 -0.35 -2.68
CA HIS A 35 -24.94 0.96 -2.04
C HIS A 35 -24.24 2.07 -2.85
N ARG A 36 -24.90 3.23 -3.01
CA ARG A 36 -24.40 4.40 -3.76
C ARG A 36 -22.99 4.82 -3.37
N SER A 37 -22.63 4.70 -2.09
CA SER A 37 -21.28 5.04 -1.61
C SER A 37 -20.16 4.19 -2.22
N VAL A 38 -20.48 2.96 -2.66
CA VAL A 38 -19.51 2.04 -3.27
C VAL A 38 -19.24 2.47 -4.71
N ILE A 39 -20.31 2.73 -5.47
CA ILE A 39 -20.21 3.23 -6.86
C ILE A 39 -19.50 4.59 -6.91
N HIS A 40 -19.83 5.50 -5.99
CA HIS A 40 -19.16 6.80 -5.92
C HIS A 40 -17.66 6.68 -5.62
N ARG A 41 -17.28 5.85 -4.64
CA ARG A 41 -15.86 5.59 -4.31
C ARG A 41 -15.12 4.93 -5.47
N LEU A 42 -15.79 4.00 -6.16
CA LEU A 42 -15.25 3.31 -7.32
C LEU A 42 -14.98 4.28 -8.48
N TRP A 43 -15.95 5.12 -8.81
CA TRP A 43 -15.81 6.11 -9.88
C TRP A 43 -14.72 7.13 -9.58
N ASN A 44 -14.65 7.65 -8.36
CA ASN A 44 -13.60 8.59 -7.95
C ASN A 44 -12.20 7.96 -8.00
N HIS A 45 -12.08 6.66 -7.70
CA HIS A 45 -10.81 5.94 -7.84
C HIS A 45 -10.43 5.80 -9.31
N TYR A 46 -11.38 5.40 -10.16
CA TYR A 46 -11.15 5.23 -11.60
C TYR A 46 -10.76 6.56 -12.28
N GLN A 47 -11.39 7.68 -11.92
CA GLN A 47 -11.02 8.99 -12.46
C GLN A 47 -9.59 9.42 -12.07
N ARG A 48 -9.11 9.02 -10.89
CA ARG A 48 -7.78 9.39 -10.39
C ARG A 48 -6.66 8.52 -10.95
N ASP A 49 -6.88 7.22 -10.96
CA ASP A 49 -5.83 6.24 -11.26
C ASP A 49 -5.96 5.63 -12.65
N GLN A 50 -7.04 5.93 -13.40
CA GLN A 50 -7.45 5.28 -14.66
C GLN A 50 -7.42 3.75 -14.62
N ASN A 51 -7.45 3.21 -13.41
CA ASN A 51 -7.24 1.80 -13.15
C ASN A 51 -8.34 1.30 -12.22
N ALA A 52 -9.03 0.26 -12.68
CA ALA A 52 -10.00 -0.46 -11.87
C ALA A 52 -9.32 -1.47 -10.94
N SER A 53 -8.08 -1.85 -11.25
CA SER A 53 -7.34 -2.81 -10.46
C SER A 53 -6.93 -2.21 -9.12
N ARG A 54 -6.84 -3.09 -8.13
CA ARG A 54 -6.34 -2.71 -6.81
C ARG A 54 -4.85 -2.38 -6.97
N ARG A 55 -4.45 -1.16 -6.64
CA ARG A 55 -3.03 -0.87 -6.41
C ARG A 55 -2.53 -1.90 -5.40
N LEU A 56 -1.52 -2.70 -5.76
CA LEU A 56 -0.75 -3.44 -4.77
C LEU A 56 -0.25 -2.38 -3.81
N GLY A 57 -0.76 -2.38 -2.58
CA GLY A 57 -0.33 -1.42 -1.59
C GLY A 57 1.18 -1.55 -1.50
N SER A 58 1.92 -0.47 -1.74
CA SER A 58 3.29 -0.42 -1.30
C SER A 58 3.24 -0.74 0.19
N GLY A 59 3.83 -1.86 0.58
CA GLY A 59 3.84 -2.27 1.98
C GLY A 59 4.41 -1.16 2.86
N ARG A 60 4.31 -1.33 4.17
CA ARG A 60 4.99 -0.42 5.10
C ARG A 60 6.45 -0.28 4.68
N ARG A 61 6.90 0.97 4.51
CA ARG A 61 8.29 1.27 4.17
C ARG A 61 9.21 0.54 5.14
N ARG A 62 10.07 -0.32 4.58
CA ARG A 62 10.96 -1.16 5.36
C ARG A 62 11.96 -0.28 6.11
N ILE A 63 12.08 -0.53 7.41
CA ILE A 63 13.01 0.20 8.27
C ILE A 63 14.45 -0.30 8.03
N THR A 64 14.61 -1.60 7.75
CA THR A 64 15.91 -2.19 7.43
C THR A 64 16.23 -2.01 5.95
N THR A 65 17.48 -1.65 5.67
CA THR A 65 18.02 -1.60 4.32
C THR A 65 18.55 -2.97 3.91
N THR A 66 18.73 -3.19 2.60
CA THR A 66 19.33 -4.42 2.08
C THR A 66 20.74 -4.68 2.62
N ALA A 67 21.47 -3.63 3.02
CA ALA A 67 22.78 -3.78 3.65
C ALA A 67 22.67 -4.32 5.09
N ASP A 68 21.70 -3.81 5.86
CA ASP A 68 21.44 -4.28 7.23
C ASP A 68 21.05 -5.76 7.23
N ASP A 69 20.25 -6.19 6.25
CA ASP A 69 19.85 -7.60 6.14
C ASP A 69 21.03 -8.52 5.84
N ARG A 70 21.95 -8.09 4.97
CA ARG A 70 23.17 -8.85 4.66
C ARG A 70 24.07 -8.96 5.89
N TYR A 71 24.17 -7.90 6.67
CA TYR A 71 24.89 -7.92 7.95
C TYR A 71 24.25 -8.90 8.93
N LEU A 72 22.92 -8.85 9.09
CA LEU A 72 22.18 -9.77 9.96
C LEU A 72 22.31 -11.24 9.53
N LEU A 73 22.23 -11.52 8.23
CA LEU A 73 22.46 -12.86 7.65
C LEU A 73 23.88 -13.36 7.93
N GLN A 74 24.88 -12.50 7.79
CA GLN A 74 26.27 -12.83 8.08
C GLN A 74 26.48 -13.10 9.57
N CYS A 75 25.90 -12.28 10.45
CA CYS A 75 25.95 -12.50 11.90
C CYS A 75 25.27 -13.80 12.31
N ALA A 76 24.10 -14.12 11.73
CA ALA A 76 23.39 -15.37 12.00
C ALA A 76 24.19 -16.60 11.55
N LYS A 77 24.91 -16.51 10.43
CA LYS A 77 25.79 -17.58 9.94
C LYS A 77 27.04 -17.76 10.81
N SER A 78 27.66 -16.66 11.23
CA SER A 78 28.94 -16.69 11.95
C SER A 78 28.81 -16.94 13.46
N ARG A 79 27.65 -16.66 14.08
CA ARG A 79 27.47 -16.76 15.54
C ARG A 79 26.13 -17.41 15.89
N ARG A 80 26.10 -18.75 15.88
CA ARG A 80 24.93 -19.59 16.20
C ARG A 80 24.39 -19.42 17.64
N THR A 81 25.09 -18.71 18.52
CA THR A 81 24.75 -18.54 19.94
C THR A 81 24.23 -17.14 20.32
N LEU A 82 24.12 -16.20 19.36
CA LEU A 82 23.61 -14.84 19.66
C LEU A 82 22.06 -14.82 19.68
N THR A 83 21.50 -14.42 20.81
CA THR A 83 20.06 -14.19 21.00
C THR A 83 19.62 -12.96 20.21
N GLY A 84 18.48 -13.01 19.50
CA GLY A 84 18.04 -11.94 18.57
C GLY A 84 17.95 -10.51 19.13
N LEU A 85 17.87 -10.35 20.46
CA LEU A 85 17.93 -9.06 21.15
C LEU A 85 19.28 -8.34 20.97
N THR A 86 20.38 -9.09 20.96
CA THR A 86 21.74 -8.53 20.79
C THR A 86 21.99 -8.02 19.38
N LEU A 87 21.45 -8.71 18.37
CA LEU A 87 21.53 -8.30 16.96
C LEU A 87 20.77 -7.00 16.67
N THR A 88 19.65 -6.78 17.37
CA THR A 88 18.87 -5.53 17.26
C THR A 88 19.65 -4.34 17.82
N GLY A 89 20.42 -4.53 18.90
CA GLY A 89 21.26 -3.49 19.50
C GLY A 89 22.44 -3.05 18.61
N VAL A 90 23.14 -3.98 17.96
CA VAL A 90 24.24 -3.63 17.03
C VAL A 90 23.72 -2.99 15.73
N ALA A 91 22.55 -3.39 15.24
CA ALA A 91 21.91 -2.74 14.09
C ALA A 91 21.51 -1.28 14.41
N ALA A 92 21.08 -0.98 15.64
CA ALA A 92 20.77 0.39 16.06
C ALA A 92 22.01 1.30 16.12
N LEU A 93 23.17 0.75 16.48
CA LEU A 93 24.45 1.49 16.51
C LEU A 93 25.03 1.74 15.11
N GLY A 94 24.79 0.83 14.15
CA GLY A 94 25.17 1.00 12.74
C GLY A 94 24.28 2.00 11.98
N CYS A 95 23.04 2.21 12.44
CA CYS A 95 22.11 3.21 11.93
C CYS A 95 22.47 4.64 12.38
N ARG A 96 23.74 5.08 12.26
CA ARG A 96 24.03 6.52 12.34
C ARG A 96 23.41 7.21 11.12
N ARG A 97 22.25 7.81 11.34
CA ARG A 97 21.50 8.66 10.40
C ARG A 97 22.44 9.65 9.69
N LYS A 98 22.81 9.39 8.44
CA LYS A 98 23.11 10.47 7.48
C LYS A 98 21.75 10.93 6.94
N VAL A 99 21.11 11.85 7.66
CA VAL A 99 19.96 12.57 7.11
C VAL A 99 20.50 13.40 5.96
N HIS A 100 20.30 12.94 4.73
CA HIS A 100 20.40 13.81 3.57
C HIS A 100 19.23 14.79 3.66
N VAL A 101 19.53 16.04 4.04
CA VAL A 101 18.60 17.16 4.00
C VAL A 101 18.58 17.66 2.55
N PRO A 102 17.47 17.52 1.80
CA PRO A 102 17.37 18.10 0.46
C PRO A 102 17.36 19.63 0.56
N PRO A 103 18.05 20.36 -0.35
CA PRO A 103 18.38 21.79 -0.17
C PRO A 103 17.23 22.79 -0.43
N ASN A 104 15.96 22.36 -0.43
CA ASN A 104 14.86 23.22 -0.90
C ASN A 104 13.81 23.52 0.20
N CYS A 105 14.26 23.87 1.39
CA CYS A 105 13.40 24.53 2.38
C CYS A 105 13.88 25.98 2.54
N VAL A 106 13.22 26.89 1.82
CA VAL A 106 13.41 28.34 1.96
C VAL A 106 12.55 28.84 3.12
N ALA A 107 13.22 29.62 3.99
CA ALA A 107 12.83 30.48 5.11
C ALA A 107 11.38 30.44 5.63
#